data_AF-A0A2N3QKM6-F1
#
_entry.id   AF-A0A2N3QKM6-F1
#
_cell.length_a   1.000
_cell.length_b   1.000
_cell.length_c   1.000
_cell.angle_alpha   90.00
_cell.angle_beta   90.00
_cell.angle_gamma   90.00
#
_symmetry.space_group_name_H-M   'P 1'
#
loop_
_entity.id
_entity.type
_entity.pdbx_description
1 polymer ?
#
loop_
_entity_poly.entity_id
_entity_poly.type
_entity_poly.pdbx_seq_one_letter_code
_entity_poly.pdbx_strand_id
1 'polypeptide(L)'
;MGRNQRAESSGLISCVVCAVIGYFAMTMFRTYAPAIWQLTQRTFTACSGIAAGCAVVSFIIGYTHFSRSLREKHHWYLVVRRLFEVLALSVVYGSTIFLTSFMFLDMINSLMGKTMTGYLPAICAAFSGIVGYLTFVQAELMNAKTLASLLPFFIIAGVSTAGSTSDDPYWANNNFSQLGDRTTFAARMFNSTLMLGGICIIIISYFAISELVANYRQRLRWHGDETKLGSGPIPHFVPRTVILGILLTLAGIEFFGIGMFRYTPHPVLHNVFARSLPGVMGILMLALPWLAPQLSKAVYVISDLAIVVCAYTGIIWLEGENTLTNVEAFAGLLFLGWFVVFTRQIAAIETDRVQAQLLHAQYDVAASGNDADAMRTVPIPVNVPVTRASKDDVEAAKTAGSGATDDDHSKSGRHHWLRWLPSRHHSAIETKPVDSSLESRLASDQ
;
A
#
# COMPACT_ATOMS: atom_id res chain seq x y z
N MET A 1 -6.73 11.49 -26.97
CA MET A 1 -6.46 11.52 -25.51
C MET A 1 -5.97 10.16 -25.04
N GLY A 2 -4.81 10.12 -24.39
CA GLY A 2 -4.26 8.92 -23.74
C GLY A 2 -5.03 8.50 -22.48
N ARG A 3 -4.78 7.30 -21.96
CA ARG A 3 -5.53 6.72 -20.82
C ARG A 3 -5.58 7.66 -19.61
N ASN A 4 -4.42 8.14 -19.17
CA ASN A 4 -4.35 9.01 -18.00
C ASN A 4 -5.12 10.32 -18.23
N GLN A 5 -5.02 10.91 -19.42
CA GLN A 5 -5.74 12.14 -19.76
C GLN A 5 -7.26 11.95 -19.81
N ARG A 6 -7.75 10.77 -20.22
CA ARG A 6 -9.18 10.43 -20.14
C ARG A 6 -9.62 10.34 -18.68
N ALA A 7 -8.82 9.69 -17.83
CA ALA A 7 -9.09 9.58 -16.41
C ALA A 7 -9.12 10.94 -15.69
N GLU A 8 -8.19 11.82 -16.04
CA GLU A 8 -8.19 13.21 -15.57
C GLU A 8 -9.47 13.95 -16.01
N SER A 9 -9.90 13.75 -17.26
CA SER A 9 -11.09 14.41 -17.82
C SER A 9 -12.39 13.92 -17.17
N SER A 10 -12.54 12.60 -16.96
CA SER A 10 -13.68 12.02 -16.23
C SER A 10 -13.65 12.41 -14.75
N GLY A 11 -12.47 12.51 -14.15
CA GLY A 11 -12.27 13.09 -12.83
C GLY A 11 -12.82 14.52 -12.72
N LEU A 12 -12.57 15.39 -13.71
CA LEU A 12 -13.09 16.75 -13.70
C LEU A 12 -14.63 16.80 -13.74
N ILE A 13 -15.26 15.85 -14.43
CA ILE A 13 -16.72 15.72 -14.42
C ILE A 13 -17.19 15.32 -13.00
N SER A 14 -16.51 14.36 -12.38
CA SER A 14 -16.75 13.97 -10.98
C SER A 14 -16.63 15.17 -10.03
N CYS A 15 -15.62 16.03 -10.23
CA CYS A 15 -15.42 17.27 -9.47
C CYS A 15 -16.67 18.15 -9.48
N VAL A 16 -17.18 18.47 -10.67
CA VAL A 16 -18.33 19.37 -10.83
C VAL A 16 -19.58 18.76 -10.21
N VAL A 17 -19.83 17.46 -10.46
CA VAL A 17 -21.00 16.76 -9.92
C VAL A 17 -20.97 16.74 -8.39
N CYS A 18 -19.84 16.36 -7.80
CA CYS A 18 -19.69 16.33 -6.34
C CYS A 18 -19.74 17.73 -5.71
N ALA A 19 -19.22 18.77 -6.38
CA ALA A 19 -19.33 20.14 -5.89
C ALA A 19 -20.79 20.61 -5.85
N VAL A 20 -21.56 20.34 -6.90
CA VAL A 20 -22.99 20.66 -6.98
C VAL A 20 -23.76 19.92 -5.89
N ILE A 21 -23.56 18.60 -5.77
CA ILE A 21 -24.19 17.80 -4.72
C ILE A 21 -23.82 18.32 -3.34
N GLY A 22 -22.53 18.62 -3.10
CA GLY A 22 -22.04 19.15 -1.83
C GLY A 22 -22.71 20.47 -1.44
N TYR A 23 -22.79 21.41 -2.38
CA TYR A 23 -23.44 22.70 -2.16
C TYR A 23 -24.91 22.55 -1.77
N PHE A 24 -25.68 21.79 -2.57
CA PHE A 24 -27.11 21.63 -2.36
C PHE A 24 -27.40 20.80 -1.10
N ALA A 25 -26.68 19.71 -0.86
CA ALA A 25 -26.83 18.89 0.33
C ALA A 25 -26.56 19.70 1.61
N MET A 26 -25.49 20.50 1.61
CA MET A 26 -25.16 21.33 2.77
C MET A 26 -26.15 22.48 2.98
N THR A 27 -26.65 23.07 1.89
CA THR A 27 -27.70 24.10 1.96
C THR A 27 -29.00 23.52 2.51
N MET A 28 -29.43 22.35 2.01
CA MET A 28 -30.61 21.64 2.52
C MET A 28 -30.45 21.26 3.98
N PHE A 29 -29.28 20.77 4.39
CA PHE A 29 -28.98 20.49 5.78
C PHE A 29 -29.15 21.75 6.64
N ARG A 30 -28.63 22.91 6.20
CA ARG A 30 -28.79 24.15 6.95
C ARG A 30 -30.22 24.68 7.01
N THR A 31 -31.02 24.49 5.97
CA THR A 31 -32.41 24.97 5.95
C THR A 31 -33.31 24.12 6.83
N TYR A 32 -33.13 22.79 6.81
CA TYR A 32 -34.08 21.87 7.45
C TYR A 32 -33.59 21.25 8.76
N ALA A 33 -32.29 21.27 9.06
CA ALA A 33 -31.80 20.70 10.31
C ALA A 33 -32.23 21.56 11.50
N PRO A 34 -32.78 20.95 12.57
CA PRO A 34 -33.23 21.68 13.75
C PRO A 34 -32.04 22.32 14.46
N ALA A 35 -32.31 23.33 15.30
CA ALA A 35 -31.27 24.17 15.93
C ALA A 35 -30.16 23.36 16.64
N ILE A 36 -30.49 22.20 17.21
CA ILE A 36 -29.51 21.31 17.86
C ILE A 36 -28.44 20.76 16.90
N TRP A 37 -28.75 20.63 15.61
CA TRP A 37 -27.82 20.16 14.55
C TRP A 37 -27.07 21.31 13.86
N GLN A 38 -27.41 22.56 14.19
CA GLN A 38 -26.74 23.77 13.70
C GLN A 38 -25.53 24.17 14.56
N LEU A 39 -25.24 23.41 15.63
CA LEU A 39 -24.02 23.57 16.42
C LEU A 39 -22.79 23.32 15.55
N THR A 40 -21.75 24.14 15.72
CA THR A 40 -20.54 24.16 14.88
C THR A 40 -19.98 22.76 14.60
N GLN A 41 -19.68 21.98 15.64
CA GLN A 41 -19.13 20.63 15.50
C GLN A 41 -20.03 19.70 14.69
N ARG A 42 -21.36 19.77 14.88
CA ARG A 42 -22.32 18.93 14.16
C ARG A 42 -22.47 19.34 12.69
N THR A 43 -22.39 20.64 12.41
CA THR A 43 -22.36 21.12 11.02
C THR A 43 -21.08 20.70 10.30
N PHE A 44 -19.94 20.59 11.01
CA PHE A 44 -18.71 20.06 10.45
C PHE A 44 -18.80 18.55 10.23
N THR A 45 -19.39 17.80 11.16
CA THR A 45 -19.71 16.38 10.95
C THR A 45 -20.56 16.19 9.69
N ALA A 46 -21.59 17.00 9.48
CA ALA A 46 -22.45 16.92 8.30
C ALA A 46 -21.67 17.27 7.01
N CYS A 47 -20.91 18.36 7.01
CA CYS A 47 -20.10 18.79 5.86
C CYS A 47 -19.07 17.72 5.47
N SER A 48 -18.33 17.19 6.43
CA SER A 48 -17.35 16.12 6.21
C SER A 48 -18.01 14.82 5.78
N GLY A 49 -19.20 14.51 6.30
CA GLY A 49 -20.00 13.35 5.89
C GLY A 49 -20.44 13.43 4.43
N ILE A 50 -20.88 14.62 3.98
CA ILE A 50 -21.24 14.87 2.58
C ILE A 50 -20.02 14.71 1.66
N ALA A 51 -18.88 15.30 2.02
CA ALA A 51 -17.65 15.17 1.25
C ALA A 51 -17.16 13.71 1.17
N ALA A 52 -17.20 12.98 2.29
CA ALA A 52 -16.86 11.56 2.34
C ALA A 52 -17.82 10.70 1.49
N GLY A 53 -19.13 10.98 1.53
CA GLY A 53 -20.11 10.30 0.69
C GLY A 53 -19.85 10.52 -0.79
N CYS A 54 -19.58 11.77 -1.20
CA CYS A 54 -19.20 12.11 -2.57
C CYS A 54 -17.95 11.37 -3.02
N ALA A 55 -16.94 11.29 -2.15
CA ALA A 55 -15.69 10.58 -2.41
C ALA A 55 -15.90 9.07 -2.59
N VAL A 56 -16.68 8.43 -1.71
CA VAL A 56 -16.99 7.00 -1.80
C VAL A 56 -17.74 6.67 -3.09
N VAL A 57 -18.76 7.46 -3.43
CA VAL A 57 -19.53 7.26 -4.66
C VAL A 57 -18.63 7.43 -5.89
N SER A 58 -17.81 8.48 -5.91
CA SER A 58 -16.85 8.74 -6.99
C SER A 58 -15.82 7.62 -7.14
N PHE A 59 -15.31 7.10 -6.02
CA PHE A 59 -14.39 5.97 -5.99
C PHE A 59 -15.04 4.71 -6.57
N ILE A 60 -16.26 4.36 -6.13
CA ILE A 60 -16.98 3.19 -6.63
C ILE A 60 -17.24 3.31 -8.14
N ILE A 61 -17.67 4.48 -8.61
CA ILE A 61 -17.91 4.72 -10.04
C ILE A 61 -16.59 4.61 -10.83
N GLY A 62 -15.52 5.28 -10.40
CA GLY A 62 -14.23 5.21 -11.09
C GLY A 62 -13.67 3.79 -11.15
N TYR A 63 -13.79 3.04 -10.06
CA TYR A 63 -13.32 1.65 -9.99
C TYR A 63 -14.15 0.71 -10.88
N THR A 64 -15.47 0.86 -10.88
CA THR A 64 -16.37 0.01 -11.69
C THR A 64 -16.30 0.33 -13.18
N HIS A 65 -16.18 1.60 -13.56
CA HIS A 65 -16.16 2.10 -14.93
C HIS A 65 -15.06 1.47 -15.80
N PHE A 66 -13.90 1.15 -15.21
CA PHE A 66 -12.75 0.61 -15.95
C PHE A 66 -12.44 -0.88 -15.69
N SER A 67 -13.19 -1.53 -14.79
CA SER A 67 -12.95 -2.94 -14.44
C SER A 67 -13.42 -3.91 -15.55
N ARG A 68 -12.55 -4.20 -16.52
CA ARG A 68 -12.82 -5.18 -17.60
C ARG A 68 -13.26 -6.56 -17.09
N SER A 69 -12.82 -6.98 -15.90
CA SER A 69 -13.15 -8.31 -15.35
C SER A 69 -14.56 -8.43 -14.76
N LEU A 70 -15.28 -7.34 -14.46
CA LEU A 70 -16.71 -7.44 -14.10
C LEU A 70 -17.57 -7.86 -15.31
N ARG A 71 -17.00 -7.73 -16.52
CA ARG A 71 -17.64 -8.11 -17.78
C ARG A 71 -17.36 -9.56 -18.19
N GLU A 72 -16.28 -10.16 -17.69
CA GLU A 72 -15.88 -11.53 -18.01
C GLU A 72 -16.39 -12.52 -16.95
N LYS A 73 -17.40 -13.30 -17.35
CA LYS A 73 -18.26 -14.13 -16.49
C LYS A 73 -17.61 -15.37 -15.85
N HIS A 74 -16.30 -15.60 -15.98
CA HIS A 74 -15.78 -16.96 -15.79
C HIS A 74 -15.47 -17.39 -14.35
N HIS A 75 -15.23 -16.49 -13.39
CA HIS A 75 -14.94 -16.93 -12.00
C HIS A 75 -15.58 -16.03 -10.93
N TRP A 76 -16.65 -16.52 -10.28
CA TRP A 76 -17.39 -15.83 -9.20
C TRP A 76 -16.49 -15.43 -8.01
N TYR A 77 -15.46 -16.22 -7.72
CA TYR A 77 -14.48 -15.93 -6.66
C TYR A 77 -13.72 -14.63 -6.91
N LEU A 78 -13.39 -14.31 -8.17
CA LEU A 78 -12.70 -13.05 -8.52
C LEU A 78 -13.60 -11.83 -8.29
N VAL A 79 -14.91 -11.98 -8.55
CA VAL A 79 -15.90 -10.92 -8.30
C VAL A 79 -16.06 -10.69 -6.81
N VAL A 80 -16.21 -11.76 -6.01
CA VAL A 80 -16.33 -11.65 -4.53
C VAL A 80 -15.10 -11.00 -3.93
N ARG A 81 -13.89 -11.47 -4.27
CA ARG A 81 -12.63 -10.88 -3.81
C ARG A 81 -12.56 -9.39 -4.13
N ARG A 82 -12.95 -9.00 -5.34
CA ARG A 82 -12.92 -7.60 -5.78
C ARG A 82 -13.98 -6.74 -5.08
N LEU A 83 -15.17 -7.27 -4.81
CA LEU A 83 -16.18 -6.57 -4.00
C LEU A 83 -15.66 -6.26 -2.59
N PHE A 84 -14.98 -7.23 -1.96
CA PHE A 84 -14.31 -7.00 -0.69
C PHE A 84 -13.23 -5.92 -0.79
N GLU A 85 -12.45 -5.89 -1.87
CA GLU A 85 -11.46 -4.85 -2.15
C GLU A 85 -12.12 -3.46 -2.30
N VAL A 86 -13.16 -3.33 -3.12
CA VAL A 86 -13.87 -2.05 -3.28
C VAL A 86 -14.48 -1.58 -1.97
N LEU A 87 -15.13 -2.48 -1.22
CA LEU A 87 -15.72 -2.17 0.07
C LEU A 87 -14.66 -1.66 1.04
N ALA A 88 -13.57 -2.41 1.19
CA ALA A 88 -12.45 -2.08 2.05
C ALA A 88 -11.89 -0.69 1.73
N LEU A 89 -11.61 -0.44 0.45
CA LEU A 89 -11.00 0.80 0.01
C LEU A 89 -11.94 1.99 0.12
N SER A 90 -13.22 1.79 -0.17
CA SER A 90 -14.25 2.80 0.06
C SER A 90 -14.31 3.21 1.52
N VAL A 91 -14.22 2.24 2.45
CA VAL A 91 -14.17 2.51 3.89
C VAL A 91 -12.93 3.32 4.26
N VAL A 92 -11.75 2.98 3.72
CA VAL A 92 -10.50 3.72 3.99
C VAL A 92 -10.59 5.16 3.45
N TYR A 93 -10.95 5.33 2.17
CA TYR A 93 -11.04 6.65 1.55
C TYR A 93 -12.12 7.51 2.22
N GLY A 94 -13.31 6.96 2.40
CA GLY A 94 -14.43 7.68 3.02
C GLY A 94 -14.10 8.12 4.43
N SER A 95 -13.53 7.24 5.25
CA SER A 95 -13.17 7.57 6.63
C SER A 95 -12.00 8.57 6.70
N THR A 96 -10.98 8.44 5.85
CA THR A 96 -9.87 9.42 5.74
C THR A 96 -10.39 10.80 5.37
N ILE A 97 -11.23 10.89 4.35
CA ILE A 97 -11.77 12.16 3.84
C ILE A 97 -12.69 12.79 4.87
N PHE A 98 -13.51 11.99 5.56
CA PHE A 98 -14.34 12.46 6.66
C PHE A 98 -13.49 13.12 7.76
N LEU A 99 -12.47 12.42 8.26
CA LEU A 99 -11.65 12.90 9.38
C LEU A 99 -10.78 14.09 8.98
N THR A 100 -10.12 14.03 7.82
CA THR A 100 -9.27 15.12 7.33
C THR A 100 -10.08 16.38 7.01
N SER A 101 -11.25 16.25 6.38
CA SER A 101 -12.13 17.40 6.13
C SER A 101 -12.64 17.99 7.44
N PHE A 102 -12.97 17.15 8.44
CA PHE A 102 -13.42 17.63 9.74
C PHE A 102 -12.30 18.42 10.43
N MET A 103 -11.09 17.84 10.52
CA MET A 103 -9.92 18.48 11.10
C MET A 103 -9.63 19.84 10.43
N PHE A 104 -9.73 19.88 9.10
CA PHE A 104 -9.47 21.11 8.36
C PHE A 104 -10.55 22.17 8.61
N LEU A 105 -11.83 21.79 8.67
CA LEU A 105 -12.93 22.70 9.04
C LEU A 105 -12.75 23.25 10.47
N ASP A 106 -12.32 22.41 11.40
CA ASP A 106 -12.08 22.80 12.78
C ASP A 106 -10.91 23.77 12.92
N MET A 107 -9.79 23.51 12.23
CA MET A 107 -8.64 24.41 12.14
C MET A 107 -9.04 25.77 11.55
N ILE A 108 -9.78 25.73 10.44
CA ILE A 108 -10.29 26.91 9.78
C ILE A 108 -11.21 27.74 10.71
N ASN A 109 -12.11 27.07 11.44
CA ASN A 109 -13.00 27.71 12.39
C ASN A 109 -12.24 28.33 13.56
N SER A 110 -11.16 27.69 14.01
CA SER A 110 -10.27 28.22 15.04
C SER A 110 -9.56 29.51 14.61
N LEU A 111 -9.28 29.66 13.30
CA LEU A 111 -8.64 30.86 12.74
C LEU A 111 -9.64 31.99 12.43
N MET A 112 -10.81 31.66 11.89
CA MET A 112 -11.74 32.66 11.32
C MET A 112 -13.01 32.89 12.16
N GLY A 113 -13.29 32.02 13.14
CA GLY A 113 -14.43 32.13 14.05
C GLY A 113 -15.79 32.11 13.33
N LYS A 114 -16.76 32.88 13.86
CA LYS A 114 -18.17 32.84 13.42
C LYS A 114 -18.39 33.19 11.94
N THR A 115 -17.45 33.90 11.31
CA THR A 115 -17.54 34.29 9.89
C THR A 115 -17.61 33.07 8.95
N MET A 116 -17.08 31.92 9.38
CA MET A 116 -17.08 30.68 8.57
C MET A 116 -18.44 30.07 8.35
N THR A 117 -19.36 30.34 9.26
CA THR A 117 -20.69 29.76 9.16
C THR A 117 -21.42 30.21 7.90
N GLY A 118 -21.20 31.43 7.39
CA GLY A 118 -21.84 31.91 6.16
C GLY A 118 -21.35 31.19 4.89
N TYR A 119 -20.08 30.77 4.87
CA TYR A 119 -19.45 30.16 3.70
C TYR A 119 -19.51 28.64 3.67
N LEU A 120 -20.10 28.01 4.70
CA LEU A 120 -20.06 26.56 4.86
C LEU A 120 -20.60 25.75 3.66
N PRO A 121 -21.70 26.14 2.97
CA PRO A 121 -22.13 25.45 1.75
C PRO A 121 -21.12 25.53 0.61
N ALA A 122 -20.49 26.69 0.41
CA ALA A 122 -19.46 26.87 -0.62
C ALA A 122 -18.18 26.07 -0.30
N ILE A 123 -17.80 26.04 0.98
CA ILE A 123 -16.67 25.22 1.46
C ILE A 123 -16.98 23.73 1.26
N CYS A 124 -18.19 23.28 1.60
CA CYS A 124 -18.62 21.90 1.38
C CYS A 124 -18.59 21.51 -0.11
N ALA A 125 -19.02 22.41 -1.00
CA ALA A 125 -18.93 22.24 -2.44
C ALA A 125 -17.48 22.07 -2.91
N ALA A 126 -16.59 22.96 -2.46
CA ALA A 126 -15.18 22.91 -2.81
C ALA A 126 -14.53 21.60 -2.33
N PHE A 127 -14.75 21.21 -1.06
CA PHE A 127 -14.26 19.93 -0.55
C PHE A 127 -14.79 18.77 -1.34
N SER A 128 -16.12 18.66 -1.49
CA SER A 128 -16.77 17.55 -2.19
C SER A 128 -16.28 17.42 -3.62
N GLY A 129 -16.09 18.53 -4.34
CA GLY A 129 -15.53 18.53 -5.70
C GLY A 129 -14.08 18.06 -5.74
N ILE A 130 -13.21 18.63 -4.91
CA ILE A 130 -11.79 18.24 -4.85
C ILE A 130 -11.65 16.76 -4.50
N VAL A 131 -12.34 16.29 -3.47
CA VAL A 131 -12.24 14.89 -3.05
C VAL A 131 -12.87 13.95 -4.07
N GLY A 132 -14.00 14.33 -4.68
CA GLY A 132 -14.65 13.57 -5.74
C GLY A 132 -13.76 13.40 -6.97
N TYR A 133 -13.04 14.45 -7.38
CA TYR A 133 -12.00 14.38 -8.40
C TYR A 133 -10.87 13.42 -8.01
N LEU A 134 -10.25 13.67 -6.85
CA LEU A 134 -9.09 12.89 -6.39
C LEU A 134 -9.44 11.41 -6.28
N THR A 135 -10.55 11.05 -5.62
CA THR A 135 -10.91 9.64 -5.47
C THR A 135 -11.32 8.97 -6.77
N PHE A 136 -11.93 9.70 -7.70
CA PHE A 136 -12.27 9.15 -9.02
C PHE A 136 -11.01 8.83 -9.82
N VAL A 137 -10.09 9.80 -9.93
CA VAL A 137 -8.83 9.63 -10.67
C VAL A 137 -7.99 8.52 -10.04
N GLN A 138 -7.90 8.50 -8.71
CA GLN A 138 -7.17 7.45 -7.99
C GLN A 138 -7.82 6.07 -8.17
N ALA A 139 -9.15 5.99 -8.27
CA ALA A 139 -9.84 4.72 -8.54
C ALA A 139 -9.58 4.22 -9.96
N GLU A 140 -9.57 5.09 -10.97
CA GLU A 140 -9.28 4.70 -12.36
C GLU A 140 -7.80 4.36 -12.59
N LEU A 141 -6.90 4.99 -11.85
CA LEU A 141 -5.46 4.78 -11.94
C LEU A 141 -4.93 3.83 -10.86
N MET A 142 -5.82 3.14 -10.13
CA MET A 142 -5.45 2.49 -8.88
C MET A 142 -4.37 1.44 -9.11
N ASN A 143 -3.22 1.73 -8.51
CA ASN A 143 -2.10 0.82 -8.32
C ASN A 143 -2.00 0.56 -6.81
N ALA A 144 -1.42 -0.56 -6.38
CA ALA A 144 -1.28 -0.86 -4.96
C ALA A 144 -0.58 0.22 -4.13
N LYS A 145 0.26 1.02 -4.78
CA LYS A 145 0.99 2.15 -4.21
C LYS A 145 0.10 3.13 -3.47
N THR A 146 -1.13 3.33 -3.95
CA THR A 146 -2.08 4.29 -3.38
C THR A 146 -2.59 3.83 -2.01
N LEU A 147 -2.83 2.52 -1.86
CA LEU A 147 -3.45 1.92 -0.66
C LEU A 147 -2.56 2.04 0.57
N ALA A 148 -1.27 1.79 0.37
CA ALA A 148 -0.22 1.88 1.39
C ALA A 148 -0.08 3.28 2.02
N SER A 149 -0.38 4.33 1.25
CA SER A 149 -0.09 5.71 1.64
C SER A 149 -1.18 6.41 2.45
N LEU A 150 -2.42 5.89 2.46
CA LEU A 150 -3.59 6.58 3.05
C LEU A 150 -3.85 6.25 4.52
N LEU A 151 -3.52 5.03 4.95
CA LEU A 151 -3.72 4.57 6.33
C LEU A 151 -3.13 5.49 7.43
N PRO A 152 -1.94 6.12 7.26
CA PRO A 152 -1.37 6.99 8.28
C PRO A 152 -2.12 8.30 8.37
N PHE A 153 -2.49 8.88 7.22
CA PHE A 153 -3.31 10.08 7.17
C PHE A 153 -4.66 9.84 7.82
N PHE A 154 -5.25 8.66 7.60
CA PHE A 154 -6.47 8.23 8.28
C PHE A 154 -6.31 8.26 9.81
N ILE A 155 -5.29 7.58 10.35
CA ILE A 155 -5.15 7.46 11.81
C ILE A 155 -4.72 8.77 12.44
N ILE A 156 -3.76 9.49 11.84
CA ILE A 156 -3.31 10.79 12.34
C ILE A 156 -4.49 11.76 12.36
N ALA A 157 -5.25 11.87 11.25
CA ALA A 157 -6.42 12.74 11.22
C ALA A 157 -7.46 12.33 12.27
N GLY A 158 -7.70 11.03 12.47
CA GLY A 158 -8.66 10.56 13.47
C GLY A 158 -8.27 10.85 14.91
N VAL A 159 -7.03 10.54 15.29
CA VAL A 159 -6.50 10.80 16.63
C VAL A 159 -6.41 12.31 16.90
N SER A 160 -5.90 13.09 15.94
CA SER A 160 -5.83 14.54 16.06
C SER A 160 -7.22 15.18 16.18
N THR A 161 -8.18 14.73 15.36
CA THR A 161 -9.56 15.25 15.43
C THR A 161 -10.22 14.90 16.75
N ALA A 162 -10.06 13.66 17.23
CA ALA A 162 -10.56 13.24 18.53
C ALA A 162 -9.96 14.08 19.68
N GLY A 163 -8.66 14.40 19.61
CA GLY A 163 -8.00 15.28 20.58
C GLY A 163 -8.54 16.71 20.53
N SER A 164 -8.63 17.30 19.33
CA SER A 164 -9.09 18.69 19.15
C SER A 164 -10.56 18.91 19.54
N THR A 165 -11.38 17.86 19.51
CA THR A 165 -12.81 17.93 19.86
C THR A 165 -13.09 17.64 21.34
N SER A 166 -12.04 17.46 22.14
CA SER A 166 -12.14 17.14 23.56
C SER A 166 -11.69 18.30 24.44
N ASP A 167 -12.52 18.66 25.41
CA ASP A 167 -12.18 19.63 26.46
C ASP A 167 -11.55 18.96 27.70
N ASP A 168 -11.38 17.63 27.69
CA ASP A 168 -10.80 16.86 28.82
C ASP A 168 -9.27 17.07 28.90
N PRO A 169 -8.74 17.68 29.98
CA PRO A 169 -7.30 17.87 30.18
C PRO A 169 -6.53 16.55 30.26
N TYR A 170 -7.20 15.45 30.65
CA TYR A 170 -6.63 14.11 30.75
C TYR A 170 -6.95 13.26 29.52
N TRP A 171 -7.40 13.85 28.41
CA TRP A 171 -7.75 13.13 27.19
C TRP A 171 -6.63 12.20 26.73
N ALA A 172 -5.38 12.67 26.73
CA ALA A 172 -4.24 11.88 26.28
C ALA A 172 -4.03 10.64 27.17
N ASN A 173 -4.05 10.80 28.50
CA ASN A 173 -3.95 9.68 29.44
C ASN A 173 -5.12 8.69 29.26
N ASN A 174 -6.34 9.20 29.09
CA ASN A 174 -7.53 8.38 28.91
C ASN A 174 -7.54 7.61 27.58
N ASN A 175 -6.91 8.14 26.51
CA ASN A 175 -6.94 7.52 25.17
C ASN A 175 -5.64 6.78 24.79
N PHE A 176 -4.50 7.05 25.41
CA PHE A 176 -3.28 6.30 25.15
C PHE A 176 -2.98 5.27 26.25
N SER A 177 -3.20 5.60 27.53
CA SER A 177 -2.91 4.68 28.64
C SER A 177 -4.12 3.90 29.13
N GLN A 178 -5.33 4.41 28.92
CA GLN A 178 -6.57 3.66 29.16
C GLN A 178 -7.31 3.32 27.86
N LEU A 179 -6.65 3.58 26.72
CA LEU A 179 -7.12 3.34 25.34
C LEU A 179 -8.62 3.54 25.12
N GLY A 180 -9.07 4.75 25.43
CA GLY A 180 -10.39 5.27 25.07
C GLY A 180 -11.50 4.73 25.96
N ASP A 181 -11.23 4.55 27.26
CA ASP A 181 -12.19 3.99 28.22
C ASP A 181 -13.49 4.81 28.32
N ARG A 182 -13.39 6.12 28.09
CA ARG A 182 -14.51 7.07 28.13
C ARG A 182 -15.54 6.82 27.01
N THR A 183 -16.79 7.21 27.27
CA THR A 183 -17.90 7.16 26.30
C THR A 183 -18.20 8.49 25.62
N THR A 184 -17.31 9.48 25.79
CA THR A 184 -17.45 10.80 25.17
C THR A 184 -17.41 10.69 23.64
N PHE A 185 -17.85 11.74 22.96
CA PHE A 185 -17.79 11.78 21.49
C PHE A 185 -16.35 11.61 20.98
N ALA A 186 -15.41 12.36 21.55
CA ALA A 186 -13.98 12.27 21.24
C ALA A 186 -13.40 10.87 21.47
N ALA A 187 -13.68 10.23 22.61
CA ALA A 187 -13.19 8.88 22.89
C ALA A 187 -13.79 7.83 21.93
N ARG A 188 -15.08 7.94 21.59
CA ARG A 188 -15.70 7.07 20.58
C ARG A 188 -15.09 7.28 19.19
N MET A 189 -14.73 8.51 18.84
CA MET A 189 -14.05 8.84 17.59
C MET A 189 -12.64 8.25 17.54
N PHE A 190 -11.88 8.34 18.62
CA PHE A 190 -10.58 7.70 18.78
C PHE A 190 -10.68 6.17 18.62
N ASN A 191 -11.57 5.52 19.37
CA ASN A 191 -11.76 4.07 19.31
C ASN A 191 -12.23 3.58 17.93
N SER A 192 -13.16 4.30 17.30
CA SER A 192 -13.61 3.98 15.94
C SER A 192 -12.47 4.10 14.93
N THR A 193 -11.57 5.07 15.13
CA THR A 193 -10.35 5.22 14.30
C THR A 193 -9.44 4.02 14.46
N LEU A 194 -9.22 3.52 15.69
CA LEU A 194 -8.41 2.32 15.92
C LEU A 194 -9.04 1.07 15.31
N MET A 195 -10.36 0.90 15.45
CA MET A 195 -11.09 -0.21 14.83
C MET A 195 -10.95 -0.21 13.31
N LEU A 196 -11.26 0.91 12.66
CA LEU A 196 -11.11 1.03 11.22
C LEU A 196 -9.64 0.90 10.80
N GLY A 197 -8.69 1.40 11.59
CA GLY A 197 -7.26 1.28 11.36
C GLY A 197 -6.81 -0.19 11.34
N GLY A 198 -7.28 -0.99 12.32
CA GLY A 198 -7.04 -2.43 12.37
C GLY A 198 -7.61 -3.17 11.17
N ILE A 199 -8.84 -2.85 10.76
CA ILE A 199 -9.45 -3.40 9.53
C ILE A 199 -8.59 -3.07 8.30
N CYS A 200 -8.17 -1.81 8.14
CA CYS A 200 -7.32 -1.37 7.06
C CYS A 200 -5.97 -2.11 7.04
N ILE A 201 -5.35 -2.31 8.20
CA ILE A 201 -4.11 -3.09 8.34
C ILE A 201 -4.34 -4.50 7.80
N ILE A 202 -5.39 -5.20 8.24
CA ILE A 202 -5.69 -6.57 7.79
C ILE A 202 -5.82 -6.65 6.26
N ILE A 203 -6.58 -5.73 5.66
CA ILE A 203 -6.79 -5.72 4.20
C ILE A 203 -5.47 -5.45 3.46
N ILE A 204 -4.71 -4.45 3.90
CA ILE A 204 -3.45 -4.10 3.26
C ILE A 204 -2.43 -5.23 3.42
N SER A 205 -2.42 -5.92 4.57
CA SER A 205 -1.58 -7.09 4.80
C SER A 205 -1.94 -8.24 3.85
N TYR A 206 -3.22 -8.51 3.63
CA TYR A 206 -3.65 -9.49 2.62
C TYR A 206 -3.12 -9.13 1.22
N PHE A 207 -3.24 -7.87 0.83
CA PHE A 207 -2.73 -7.38 -0.44
C PHE A 207 -1.21 -7.54 -0.52
N ALA A 208 -0.50 -7.13 0.53
CA ALA A 208 0.95 -7.22 0.60
C ALA A 208 1.45 -8.66 0.44
N ILE A 209 0.82 -9.61 1.15
CA ILE A 209 1.12 -11.04 1.02
C ILE A 209 0.84 -11.55 -0.41
N SER A 210 -0.29 -11.15 -1.00
CA SER A 210 -0.64 -11.51 -2.37
C SER A 210 0.43 -11.07 -3.38
N GLU A 211 0.95 -9.86 -3.22
CA GLU A 211 2.02 -9.34 -4.09
C GLU A 211 3.36 -10.03 -3.88
N LEU A 212 3.72 -10.36 -2.64
CA LEU A 212 4.93 -11.14 -2.38
C LEU A 212 4.86 -12.52 -3.03
N VAL A 213 3.69 -13.18 -2.97
CA VAL A 213 3.47 -14.47 -3.63
C VAL A 213 3.49 -14.32 -5.15
N ALA A 214 2.88 -13.29 -5.71
CA ALA A 214 2.89 -13.03 -7.15
C ALA A 214 4.32 -12.80 -7.66
N ASN A 215 5.10 -12.00 -6.94
CA ASN A 215 6.52 -11.76 -7.25
C ASN A 215 7.35 -13.04 -7.21
N TYR A 216 7.14 -13.88 -6.19
CA TYR A 216 7.84 -15.16 -6.09
C TYR A 216 7.47 -16.13 -7.23
N ARG A 217 6.19 -16.25 -7.59
CA ARG A 217 5.73 -17.07 -8.73
C ARG A 217 6.34 -16.61 -10.05
N GLN A 218 6.48 -15.30 -10.25
CA GLN A 218 7.12 -14.74 -11.44
C GLN A 218 8.62 -15.09 -11.50
N ARG A 219 9.33 -14.98 -10.37
CA ARG A 219 10.75 -15.40 -10.30
C ARG A 219 10.93 -16.88 -10.61
N LEU A 220 10.02 -17.74 -10.15
CA LEU A 220 10.03 -19.17 -10.49
C LEU A 220 9.86 -19.40 -11.99
N ARG A 221 8.94 -18.69 -12.65
CA ARG A 221 8.72 -18.84 -14.11
C ARG A 221 9.92 -18.45 -14.97
N TRP A 222 10.72 -17.49 -14.52
CA TRP A 222 11.82 -16.95 -15.33
C TRP A 222 13.20 -17.46 -14.94
N HIS A 223 13.38 -17.92 -13.69
CA HIS A 223 14.68 -18.34 -13.17
C HIS A 223 14.67 -19.73 -12.53
N GLY A 224 13.52 -20.41 -12.48
CA GLY A 224 13.37 -21.73 -11.86
C GLY A 224 13.27 -22.86 -12.88
N ASP A 225 13.88 -23.99 -12.55
CA ASP A 225 13.52 -25.29 -13.11
C ASP A 225 12.09 -25.62 -12.61
N GLU A 226 11.07 -25.57 -13.48
CA GLU A 226 9.65 -25.78 -13.09
C GLU A 226 9.41 -27.12 -12.38
N THR A 227 10.31 -28.07 -12.57
CA THR A 227 10.27 -29.44 -12.04
C THR A 227 10.59 -29.54 -10.54
N LYS A 228 11.02 -28.46 -9.87
CA LYS A 228 11.39 -28.49 -8.45
C LYS A 228 10.53 -27.57 -7.59
N LEU A 229 9.27 -27.97 -7.37
CA LEU A 229 8.38 -27.34 -6.40
C LEU A 229 8.96 -27.53 -4.96
N GLY A 230 9.78 -26.58 -4.52
CA GLY A 230 10.49 -26.64 -3.22
C GLY A 230 11.98 -26.26 -3.29
N SER A 231 12.56 -26.18 -4.49
CA SER A 231 13.93 -25.71 -4.74
C SER A 231 13.97 -24.35 -5.46
N GLY A 232 12.98 -23.50 -5.20
CA GLY A 232 12.97 -22.15 -5.73
C GLY A 232 14.12 -21.29 -5.19
N PRO A 233 14.35 -20.09 -5.76
CA PRO A 233 15.48 -19.23 -5.37
C PRO A 233 15.51 -18.81 -3.88
N ILE A 234 14.40 -18.98 -3.16
CA ILE A 234 14.24 -18.64 -1.75
C ILE A 234 13.78 -19.89 -0.98
N PRO A 235 14.60 -20.47 -0.08
CA PRO A 235 14.19 -21.63 0.70
C PRO A 235 13.07 -21.27 1.68
N HIS A 236 12.13 -22.18 1.90
CA HIS A 236 11.02 -22.03 2.85
C HIS A 236 10.13 -20.80 2.60
N PHE A 237 9.97 -20.35 1.35
CA PHE A 237 9.15 -19.18 1.02
C PHE A 237 7.72 -19.26 1.55
N VAL A 238 7.06 -20.41 1.38
CA VAL A 238 5.67 -20.63 1.81
C VAL A 238 5.50 -20.45 3.32
N PRO A 239 6.19 -21.20 4.21
CA PRO A 239 6.00 -21.04 5.65
C PRO A 239 6.41 -19.63 6.14
N ARG A 240 7.45 -19.02 5.59
CA ARG A 240 7.86 -17.64 5.94
C ARG A 240 6.76 -16.62 5.63
N THR A 241 6.17 -16.72 4.44
CA THR A 241 5.10 -15.83 3.99
C THR A 241 3.81 -16.04 4.80
N VAL A 242 3.50 -17.29 5.16
CA VAL A 242 2.36 -17.61 6.03
C VAL A 242 2.56 -17.01 7.43
N ILE A 243 3.74 -17.18 8.03
CA ILE A 243 4.05 -16.60 9.35
C ILE A 243 3.98 -15.07 9.29
N LEU A 244 4.52 -14.44 8.24
CA LEU A 244 4.42 -13.01 8.03
C LEU A 244 2.95 -12.55 7.95
N GLY A 245 2.13 -13.26 7.17
CA GLY A 245 0.71 -12.96 7.05
C GLY A 245 -0.04 -13.10 8.37
N ILE A 246 0.27 -14.12 9.17
CA ILE A 246 -0.30 -14.30 10.51
C ILE A 246 0.07 -13.13 11.42
N LEU A 247 1.36 -12.78 11.53
CA LEU A 247 1.82 -11.68 12.39
C LEU A 247 1.19 -10.34 12.00
N LEU A 248 1.14 -10.04 10.70
CA LEU A 248 0.52 -8.82 10.20
C LEU A 248 -1.00 -8.78 10.44
N THR A 249 -1.68 -9.91 10.27
CA THR A 249 -3.13 -10.02 10.53
C THR A 249 -3.41 -9.89 12.03
N LEU A 250 -2.60 -10.53 12.87
CA LEU A 250 -2.69 -10.40 14.33
C LEU A 250 -2.52 -8.95 14.78
N ALA A 251 -1.53 -8.23 14.25
CA ALA A 251 -1.35 -6.81 14.55
C ALA A 251 -2.60 -5.96 14.21
N GLY A 252 -3.25 -6.25 13.08
CA GLY A 252 -4.50 -5.58 12.70
C GLY A 252 -5.69 -5.97 13.60
N ILE A 253 -5.79 -7.24 14.01
CA ILE A 253 -6.79 -7.72 14.98
C ILE A 253 -6.58 -7.07 16.34
N GLU A 254 -5.34 -6.91 16.78
CA GLU A 254 -5.01 -6.27 18.05
C GLU A 254 -5.37 -4.78 18.04
N PHE A 255 -5.07 -4.06 16.96
CA PHE A 255 -5.54 -2.67 16.77
C PHE A 255 -7.06 -2.57 16.81
N PHE A 256 -7.75 -3.51 16.15
CA PHE A 256 -9.20 -3.55 16.18
C PHE A 256 -9.75 -3.86 17.57
N GLY A 257 -9.15 -4.83 18.26
CA GLY A 257 -9.52 -5.26 19.60
C GLY A 257 -9.34 -4.16 20.63
N ILE A 258 -8.26 -3.39 20.53
CA ILE A 258 -8.01 -2.20 21.36
C ILE A 258 -9.17 -1.21 21.27
N GLY A 259 -9.60 -0.85 20.05
CA GLY A 259 -10.70 0.11 19.87
C GLY A 259 -12.07 -0.47 20.24
N MET A 260 -12.27 -1.78 20.07
CA MET A 260 -13.53 -2.46 20.36
C MET A 260 -13.77 -2.68 21.86
N PHE A 261 -12.75 -3.18 22.57
CA PHE A 261 -12.86 -3.57 23.98
C PHE A 261 -12.31 -2.48 24.87
N ARG A 262 -13.18 -1.67 25.45
CA ARG A 262 -12.79 -0.66 26.46
C ARG A 262 -12.33 -1.32 27.76
N TYR A 263 -11.44 -0.65 28.49
CA TYR A 263 -10.92 -1.12 29.77
C TYR A 263 -12.04 -1.38 30.78
N THR A 264 -13.02 -0.49 30.85
CA THR A 264 -14.24 -0.60 31.64
C THR A 264 -15.43 -0.86 30.69
N PRO A 265 -16.01 -2.08 30.64
CA PRO A 265 -15.96 -3.14 31.65
C PRO A 265 -15.04 -4.34 31.34
N HIS A 266 -14.21 -4.30 30.29
CA HIS A 266 -13.46 -5.48 29.82
C HIS A 266 -11.93 -5.39 30.01
N PRO A 267 -11.41 -5.29 31.25
CA PRO A 267 -10.00 -4.99 31.50
C PRO A 267 -9.06 -6.12 31.03
N VAL A 268 -9.52 -7.37 31.11
CA VAL A 268 -8.74 -8.53 30.66
C VAL A 268 -8.58 -8.52 29.15
N LEU A 269 -9.68 -8.44 28.39
CA LEU A 269 -9.64 -8.44 26.92
C LEU A 269 -8.84 -7.24 26.41
N HIS A 270 -9.06 -6.06 26.99
CA HIS A 270 -8.33 -4.85 26.67
C HIS A 270 -6.82 -5.01 26.85
N ASN A 271 -6.40 -5.46 28.04
CA ASN A 271 -4.98 -5.63 28.35
C ASN A 271 -4.31 -6.70 27.49
N VAL A 272 -5.04 -7.74 27.09
CA VAL A 272 -4.50 -8.75 26.17
C VAL A 272 -4.12 -8.09 24.85
N PHE A 273 -5.04 -7.38 24.19
CA PHE A 273 -4.73 -6.73 22.91
C PHE A 273 -3.70 -5.59 23.05
N ALA A 274 -3.83 -4.73 24.07
CA ALA A 274 -2.94 -3.59 24.25
C ALA A 274 -1.50 -4.01 24.57
N ARG A 275 -1.31 -5.05 25.39
CA ARG A 275 0.03 -5.53 25.77
C ARG A 275 0.63 -6.51 24.77
N SER A 276 -0.19 -7.27 24.05
CA SER A 276 0.31 -8.20 23.03
C SER A 276 0.80 -7.48 21.78
N LEU A 277 0.20 -6.35 21.42
CA LEU A 277 0.54 -5.57 20.23
C LEU A 277 2.03 -5.20 20.15
N PRO A 278 2.66 -4.56 21.16
CA PRO A 278 4.11 -4.34 21.14
C PRO A 278 4.93 -5.62 21.00
N GLY A 279 4.47 -6.73 21.57
CA GLY A 279 5.14 -8.04 21.49
C GLY A 279 5.09 -8.63 20.09
N VAL A 280 3.90 -8.72 19.48
CA VAL A 280 3.72 -9.19 18.09
C VAL A 280 4.50 -8.31 17.13
N MET A 281 4.49 -6.99 17.36
CA MET A 281 5.21 -6.04 16.53
C MET A 281 6.73 -6.15 16.67
N GLY A 282 7.25 -6.31 17.89
CA GLY A 282 8.67 -6.55 18.12
C GLY A 282 9.13 -7.85 17.44
N ILE A 283 8.36 -8.93 17.56
CA ILE A 283 8.64 -10.20 16.88
C ILE A 283 8.65 -10.01 15.36
N LEU A 284 7.64 -9.33 14.81
CA LEU A 284 7.53 -9.08 13.38
C LEU A 284 8.73 -8.28 12.84
N MET A 285 9.13 -7.21 13.55
CA MET A 285 10.24 -6.35 13.15
C MET A 285 11.59 -7.09 13.22
N LEU A 286 11.86 -7.82 14.30
CA LEU A 286 13.09 -8.62 14.46
C LEU A 286 13.16 -9.78 13.45
N ALA A 287 12.05 -10.46 13.21
CA ALA A 287 11.99 -11.59 12.30
C ALA A 287 11.91 -11.17 10.83
N LEU A 288 11.72 -9.88 10.52
CA LEU A 288 11.50 -9.38 9.16
C LEU A 288 12.58 -9.81 8.15
N PRO A 289 13.89 -9.77 8.46
CA PRO A 289 14.94 -10.21 7.53
C PRO A 289 14.81 -11.70 7.15
N TRP A 290 14.28 -12.52 8.07
CA TRP A 290 14.03 -13.94 7.83
C TRP A 290 12.70 -14.19 7.12
N LEU A 291 11.64 -13.49 7.55
CA LEU A 291 10.27 -13.62 7.03
C LEU A 291 10.14 -13.15 5.58
N ALA A 292 10.78 -12.03 5.23
CA ALA A 292 10.64 -11.40 3.93
C ALA A 292 12.00 -10.94 3.37
N PRO A 293 12.93 -11.87 3.06
CA PRO A 293 14.31 -11.56 2.66
C PRO A 293 14.41 -10.75 1.35
N GLN A 294 13.32 -10.64 0.60
CA GLN A 294 13.21 -9.89 -0.65
C GLN A 294 13.02 -8.38 -0.47
N LEU A 295 12.81 -7.89 0.75
CA LEU A 295 12.70 -6.46 1.04
C LEU A 295 14.08 -5.79 1.01
N SER A 296 14.09 -4.47 0.83
CA SER A 296 15.33 -3.70 0.85
C SER A 296 15.98 -3.72 2.24
N LYS A 297 17.32 -3.77 2.29
CA LYS A 297 18.08 -3.77 3.55
C LYS A 297 17.77 -2.55 4.43
N ALA A 298 17.40 -1.43 3.81
CA ALA A 298 16.98 -0.22 4.52
C ALA A 298 15.76 -0.47 5.42
N VAL A 299 14.80 -1.31 5.00
CA VAL A 299 13.64 -1.65 5.82
C VAL A 299 14.03 -2.42 7.08
N TYR A 300 15.02 -3.31 6.98
CA TYR A 300 15.54 -4.04 8.14
C TYR A 300 16.18 -3.08 9.14
N VAL A 301 17.04 -2.17 8.67
CA VAL A 301 17.67 -1.14 9.52
C VAL A 301 16.62 -0.24 10.17
N ILE A 302 15.58 0.18 9.45
CA ILE A 302 14.48 0.97 10.00
C ILE A 302 13.70 0.17 11.06
N SER A 303 13.53 -1.15 10.86
CA SER A 303 12.86 -2.03 11.82
C SER A 303 13.67 -2.19 13.11
N ASP A 304 14.98 -2.40 13.00
CA ASP A 304 15.89 -2.50 14.14
C ASP A 304 15.96 -1.16 14.89
N LEU A 305 16.05 -0.04 14.15
CA LEU A 305 16.04 1.30 14.73
C LEU A 305 14.73 1.58 15.47
N ALA A 306 13.59 1.21 14.89
CA ALA A 306 12.28 1.33 15.52
C ALA A 306 12.23 0.62 16.89
N ILE A 307 12.76 -0.61 16.97
CA ILE A 307 12.84 -1.37 18.22
C ILE A 307 13.76 -0.68 19.24
N VAL A 308 14.96 -0.28 18.82
CA VAL A 308 15.94 0.38 19.70
C VAL A 308 15.37 1.67 20.27
N VAL A 309 14.71 2.47 19.43
CA VAL A 309 14.10 3.73 19.84
C VAL A 309 12.92 3.50 20.79
N CYS A 310 12.06 2.50 20.54
CA CYS A 310 11.01 2.10 21.48
C CYS A 310 11.59 1.62 22.83
N ALA A 311 12.62 0.78 22.80
CA ALA A 311 13.28 0.28 24.00
C ALA A 311 13.90 1.43 24.82
N TYR A 312 14.57 2.37 24.15
CA TYR A 312 15.12 3.56 24.79
C TYR A 312 14.03 4.40 25.47
N THR A 313 12.92 4.68 24.79
CA THR A 313 11.79 5.40 25.41
C THR A 313 11.16 4.64 26.58
N GLY A 314 11.16 3.30 26.53
CA GLY A 314 10.74 2.45 27.63
C GLY A 314 11.66 2.54 28.85
N ILE A 315 12.98 2.63 28.64
CA ILE A 315 13.96 2.81 29.72
C ILE A 315 13.75 4.16 30.42
N ILE A 316 13.63 5.25 29.65
CA ILE A 316 13.36 6.59 30.21
C ILE A 316 12.08 6.58 31.09
N TRP A 317 11.05 5.85 30.65
CA TRP A 317 9.85 5.67 31.46
C TRP A 317 10.10 4.89 32.76
N LEU A 318 10.90 3.82 32.71
CA LEU A 318 11.27 3.05 33.91
C LEU A 318 12.09 3.87 34.90
N GLU A 319 12.89 4.82 34.42
CA GLU A 319 13.65 5.77 35.25
C GLU A 319 12.76 6.86 35.87
N GLY A 320 11.49 6.94 35.45
CA GLY A 320 10.52 7.92 35.97
C GLY A 320 10.61 9.29 35.30
N GLU A 321 11.45 9.45 34.28
CA GLU A 321 11.63 10.72 33.56
C GLU A 321 10.56 10.96 32.49
N ASN A 322 9.77 9.94 32.15
CA ASN A 322 8.69 10.02 31.17
C ASN A 322 7.42 9.33 31.65
N THR A 323 6.28 9.64 31.03
CA THR A 323 5.00 8.99 31.35
C THR A 323 4.77 7.79 30.44
N LEU A 324 4.03 6.78 30.94
CA LEU A 324 3.64 5.62 30.13
C LEU A 324 2.84 6.06 28.89
N THR A 325 1.96 7.04 29.06
CA THR A 325 1.15 7.65 27.98
C THR A 325 2.01 8.13 26.81
N ASN A 326 3.13 8.80 27.11
CA ASN A 326 4.03 9.29 26.07
C ASN A 326 4.70 8.13 25.33
N VAL A 327 5.13 7.08 26.04
CA VAL A 327 5.74 5.89 25.44
C VAL A 327 4.75 5.14 24.56
N GLU A 328 3.51 4.94 25.03
CA GLU A 328 2.45 4.25 24.28
C GLU A 328 2.05 5.03 23.01
N ALA A 329 1.84 6.34 23.14
CA ALA A 329 1.52 7.21 22.00
C ALA A 329 2.64 7.19 20.96
N PHE A 330 3.89 7.30 21.42
CA PHE A 330 5.05 7.28 20.55
C PHE A 330 5.26 5.92 19.86
N ALA A 331 5.15 4.81 20.61
CA ALA A 331 5.25 3.46 20.05
C ALA A 331 4.14 3.20 19.02
N GLY A 332 2.91 3.65 19.28
CA GLY A 332 1.81 3.58 18.33
C GLY A 332 2.09 4.35 17.03
N LEU A 333 2.55 5.60 17.14
CA LEU A 333 2.92 6.41 15.97
C LEU A 333 4.08 5.79 15.18
N LEU A 334 5.09 5.28 15.87
CA LEU A 334 6.26 4.65 15.27
C LEU A 334 5.89 3.34 14.56
N PHE A 335 5.01 2.52 15.14
CA PHE A 335 4.46 1.35 14.47
C PHE A 335 3.71 1.73 13.19
N LEU A 336 2.81 2.72 13.27
CA LEU A 336 2.06 3.17 12.10
C LEU A 336 2.99 3.68 11.01
N GLY A 337 3.98 4.50 11.37
CA GLY A 337 5.01 4.98 10.45
C GLY A 337 5.82 3.84 9.81
N TRP A 338 6.20 2.84 10.59
CA TRP A 338 6.87 1.63 10.08
C TRP A 338 5.98 0.87 9.09
N PHE A 339 4.69 0.71 9.39
CA PHE A 339 3.75 0.01 8.50
C PHE A 339 3.63 0.72 7.14
N VAL A 340 3.75 2.05 7.08
CA VAL A 340 3.85 2.80 5.82
C VAL A 340 5.05 2.39 5.02
N VAL A 341 6.22 2.41 5.66
CA VAL A 341 7.48 2.09 5.00
C VAL A 341 7.41 0.67 4.44
N PHE A 342 6.92 -0.26 5.24
CA PHE A 342 6.68 -1.65 4.83
C PHE A 342 5.77 -1.74 3.61
N THR A 343 4.56 -1.17 3.67
CA THR A 343 3.57 -1.27 2.59
C THR A 343 4.02 -0.57 1.31
N ARG A 344 4.73 0.56 1.42
CA ARG A 344 5.33 1.24 0.26
C ARG A 344 6.42 0.39 -0.41
N GLN A 345 7.16 -0.42 0.34
CA GLN A 345 8.18 -1.31 -0.22
C GLN A 345 7.55 -2.47 -0.98
N ILE A 346 6.43 -3.00 -0.49
CA ILE A 346 5.65 -4.00 -1.22
C ILE A 346 5.12 -3.42 -2.53
N ALA A 347 4.62 -2.19 -2.50
CA ALA A 347 4.11 -1.53 -3.70
C ALA A 347 5.24 -1.17 -4.71
N ALA A 348 6.47 -0.96 -4.23
CA ALA A 348 7.64 -0.83 -5.09
C ALA A 348 7.95 -2.17 -5.80
N ILE A 349 7.96 -3.28 -5.05
CA ILE A 349 8.16 -4.64 -5.59
C ILE A 349 7.14 -4.95 -6.69
N GLU A 350 5.87 -4.61 -6.49
CA GLU A 350 4.84 -4.81 -7.53
C GLU A 350 5.12 -4.02 -8.80
N THR A 351 5.57 -2.77 -8.67
CA THR A 351 5.86 -1.96 -9.87
C THR A 351 7.05 -2.51 -10.63
N ASP A 352 8.11 -2.92 -9.93
CA ASP A 352 9.27 -3.56 -10.55
C ASP A 352 8.85 -4.87 -11.25
N ARG A 353 7.96 -5.63 -10.61
CA ARG A 353 7.38 -6.85 -11.14
C ARG A 353 6.61 -6.61 -12.45
N VAL A 354 5.71 -5.62 -12.48
CA VAL A 354 4.92 -5.24 -13.67
C VAL A 354 5.83 -4.70 -14.78
N GLN A 355 6.82 -3.87 -14.44
CA GLN A 355 7.77 -3.35 -15.41
C GLN A 355 8.60 -4.48 -16.04
N ALA A 356 9.06 -5.44 -15.25
CA ALA A 356 9.77 -6.60 -15.78
C ALA A 356 8.89 -7.44 -16.71
N GLN A 357 7.60 -7.61 -16.40
CA GLN A 357 6.66 -8.34 -17.27
C GLN A 357 6.51 -7.66 -18.63
N LEU A 358 6.43 -6.33 -18.64
CA LEU A 358 6.32 -5.56 -19.89
C LEU A 358 7.60 -5.68 -20.74
N LEU A 359 8.77 -5.60 -20.11
CA LEU A 359 10.05 -5.78 -20.81
C LEU A 359 10.15 -7.19 -21.40
N HIS A 360 9.81 -8.23 -20.65
CA HIS A 360 9.80 -9.61 -21.16
C HIS A 360 8.83 -9.78 -22.33
N ALA A 361 7.60 -9.26 -22.24
CA ALA A 361 6.66 -9.31 -23.34
C ALA A 361 7.17 -8.58 -24.60
N GLN A 362 7.88 -7.46 -24.44
CA GLN A 362 8.53 -6.76 -25.55
C GLN A 362 9.63 -7.61 -26.19
N TYR A 363 10.45 -8.29 -25.39
CA TYR A 363 11.46 -9.22 -25.88
C TYR A 363 10.85 -10.41 -26.61
N ASP A 364 9.79 -11.02 -26.07
CA ASP A 364 9.12 -12.17 -26.70
C ASP A 364 8.51 -11.79 -28.05
N VAL A 365 7.87 -10.61 -28.14
CA VAL A 365 7.35 -10.06 -29.39
C VAL A 365 8.50 -9.82 -30.39
N ALA A 366 9.59 -9.19 -29.95
CA ALA A 366 10.75 -8.95 -30.81
C ALA A 366 11.44 -10.24 -31.28
N ALA A 367 11.49 -11.28 -30.43
CA ALA A 367 12.07 -12.58 -30.76
C ALA A 367 11.18 -13.41 -31.68
N SER A 368 9.86 -13.22 -31.63
CA SER A 368 8.88 -13.94 -32.48
C SER A 368 8.87 -13.52 -33.96
N GLY A 369 9.69 -12.54 -34.36
CA GLY A 369 9.90 -12.18 -35.77
C GLY A 369 8.74 -11.46 -36.45
N ASN A 370 7.64 -11.15 -35.75
CA ASN A 370 6.53 -10.38 -36.32
C ASN A 370 6.81 -8.88 -36.20
N ASP A 371 7.35 -8.34 -37.29
CA ASP A 371 7.43 -6.95 -37.72
C ASP A 371 7.94 -5.90 -36.72
N ALA A 372 9.01 -5.19 -37.15
CA ALA A 372 9.56 -4.01 -36.49
C ALA A 372 8.53 -2.88 -36.25
N ASP A 373 7.34 -2.93 -36.86
CA ASP A 373 6.21 -2.02 -36.63
C ASP A 373 5.43 -2.33 -35.33
N ALA A 374 5.48 -3.55 -34.80
CA ALA A 374 4.82 -3.90 -33.53
C ALA A 374 5.49 -3.22 -32.31
N MET A 375 6.77 -2.87 -32.43
CA MET A 375 7.54 -2.17 -31.40
C MET A 375 7.12 -0.69 -31.25
N ARG A 376 6.43 -0.11 -32.25
CA ARG A 376 5.95 1.28 -32.23
C ARG A 376 4.62 1.47 -31.50
N THR A 377 3.86 0.41 -31.25
CA THR A 377 2.46 0.54 -30.77
C THR A 377 2.26 0.33 -29.27
N VAL A 378 3.32 0.06 -28.50
CA VAL A 378 3.21 -0.15 -27.04
C VAL A 378 3.81 1.05 -26.29
N PRO A 379 3.07 1.71 -25.36
CA PRO A 379 3.54 2.93 -24.71
C PRO A 379 4.81 2.69 -23.88
N ILE A 380 5.86 3.46 -24.16
CA ILE A 380 7.09 3.53 -23.35
C ILE A 380 6.75 4.25 -22.02
N PRO A 381 7.00 3.65 -20.85
CA PRO A 381 6.90 4.37 -19.58
C PRO A 381 8.03 5.42 -19.49
N VAL A 382 7.64 6.67 -19.23
CA VAL A 382 8.44 7.91 -19.38
C VAL A 382 9.66 8.04 -18.45
N ASN A 383 10.00 7.03 -17.63
CA ASN A 383 10.99 7.18 -16.55
C ASN A 383 12.24 6.28 -16.62
N VAL A 384 12.66 5.84 -17.81
CA VAL A 384 13.93 5.11 -17.96
C VAL A 384 15.04 6.07 -18.39
N PRO A 385 16.14 6.25 -17.61
CA PRO A 385 17.37 6.80 -18.14
C PRO A 385 17.92 5.79 -19.14
N VAL A 386 17.86 6.11 -20.43
CA VAL A 386 18.46 5.29 -21.48
C VAL A 386 19.98 5.47 -21.39
N THR A 387 20.67 4.60 -20.64
CA THR A 387 22.09 4.38 -20.91
C THR A 387 22.17 3.62 -22.23
N ARG A 388 22.37 4.36 -23.33
CA ARG A 388 22.78 3.79 -24.61
C ARG A 388 24.10 3.04 -24.39
N ALA A 389 24.05 1.70 -24.37
CA ALA A 389 25.24 0.92 -24.68
C ALA A 389 25.66 1.28 -26.11
N SER A 390 26.93 1.63 -26.30
CA SER A 390 27.44 2.00 -27.62
C SER A 390 27.39 0.80 -28.55
N LYS A 391 27.13 1.04 -29.83
CA LYS A 391 27.15 0.02 -30.89
C LYS A 391 28.48 -0.76 -30.92
N ASP A 392 29.55 -0.14 -30.41
CA ASP A 392 30.90 -0.69 -30.35
C ASP A 392 31.02 -1.89 -29.38
N ASP A 393 30.21 -1.93 -28.31
CA ASP A 393 30.24 -3.04 -27.33
C ASP A 393 29.64 -4.34 -27.91
N VAL A 394 28.73 -4.20 -28.88
CA VAL A 394 28.04 -5.32 -29.54
C VAL A 394 28.89 -5.90 -30.69
N GLU A 395 29.71 -5.07 -31.36
CA GLU A 395 30.63 -5.53 -32.40
C GLU A 395 31.90 -6.18 -31.83
N ALA A 396 32.42 -5.69 -30.69
CA ALA A 396 33.56 -6.30 -30.01
C ALA A 396 33.28 -7.75 -29.53
N ALA A 397 32.01 -8.07 -29.21
CA ALA A 397 31.60 -9.43 -28.85
C ALA A 397 31.51 -10.38 -30.05
N LYS A 398 31.37 -9.86 -31.28
CA LYS A 398 31.28 -10.66 -32.51
C LYS A 398 32.65 -10.98 -33.12
N THR A 399 33.64 -10.11 -32.96
CA THR A 399 34.99 -10.31 -33.53
C THR A 399 35.89 -11.20 -32.67
N ALA A 400 35.56 -11.44 -31.40
CA ALA A 400 36.32 -12.34 -30.52
C ALA A 400 36.14 -13.86 -30.84
N GLY A 401 35.28 -14.21 -31.81
CA GLY A 401 34.93 -15.60 -32.14
C GLY A 401 35.65 -16.23 -33.33
N SER A 402 36.51 -15.51 -34.06
CA SER A 402 37.21 -16.06 -35.23
C SER A 402 38.63 -15.53 -35.37
N GLY A 403 39.63 -16.39 -35.11
CA GLY A 403 41.02 -16.09 -35.42
C GLY A 403 42.00 -16.84 -34.54
N ALA A 404 42.29 -18.09 -34.89
CA ALA A 404 43.47 -18.81 -34.42
C ALA A 404 44.43 -18.94 -35.60
N THR A 405 45.63 -18.34 -35.49
CA THR A 405 46.90 -18.78 -36.11
C THR A 405 48.06 -17.90 -35.60
N ASP A 406 48.98 -18.56 -34.88
CA ASP A 406 50.45 -18.48 -34.83
C ASP A 406 51.28 -17.15 -34.75
N ASP A 407 52.32 -17.30 -33.92
CA ASP A 407 53.68 -16.71 -33.92
C ASP A 407 54.02 -15.35 -33.27
N ASP A 408 54.63 -15.48 -32.07
CA ASP A 408 55.99 -15.08 -31.67
C ASP A 408 56.34 -13.70 -31.04
N HIS A 409 57.15 -13.80 -29.96
CA HIS A 409 58.01 -12.84 -29.24
C HIS A 409 57.57 -11.38 -28.89
N SER A 410 57.42 -11.09 -27.58
CA SER A 410 58.40 -10.34 -26.73
C SER A 410 57.81 -9.54 -25.54
N LYS A 411 58.48 -9.74 -24.38
CA LYS A 411 58.60 -9.01 -23.10
C LYS A 411 57.71 -7.79 -22.73
N SER A 412 57.33 -7.85 -21.44
CA SER A 412 57.38 -6.78 -20.41
C SER A 412 56.13 -5.94 -20.12
N GLY A 413 55.61 -6.04 -18.88
CA GLY A 413 54.89 -4.94 -18.21
C GLY A 413 53.81 -5.36 -17.20
N ARG A 414 54.10 -5.24 -15.89
CA ARG A 414 53.21 -5.53 -14.75
C ARG A 414 51.94 -4.66 -14.72
N HIS A 415 50.79 -5.22 -14.32
CA HIS A 415 50.08 -4.92 -13.04
C HIS A 415 48.74 -5.70 -12.95
N HIS A 416 48.59 -6.51 -11.90
CA HIS A 416 47.52 -7.49 -11.68
C HIS A 416 46.22 -6.88 -11.12
N TRP A 417 45.09 -7.24 -11.74
CA TRP A 417 43.73 -7.21 -11.20
C TRP A 417 43.33 -8.63 -10.75
N LEU A 418 42.68 -8.79 -9.59
CA LEU A 418 42.09 -10.05 -9.14
C LEU A 418 40.59 -10.05 -9.43
N ARG A 419 40.18 -10.81 -10.45
CA ARG A 419 38.79 -11.17 -10.76
C ARG A 419 38.67 -12.69 -10.65
N TRP A 420 37.76 -13.15 -9.80
CA TRP A 420 37.39 -14.55 -9.64
C TRP A 420 36.66 -15.07 -10.90
N LEU A 421 37.07 -16.23 -11.41
CA LEU A 421 36.42 -17.02 -12.47
C LEU A 421 36.08 -18.41 -11.89
N PRO A 422 34.86 -18.96 -12.09
CA PRO A 422 34.59 -20.38 -11.88
C PRO A 422 34.87 -21.18 -13.16
N SER A 423 35.36 -22.40 -12.98
CA SER A 423 35.70 -23.36 -14.03
C SER A 423 34.49 -23.82 -14.86
N ARG A 424 34.65 -23.89 -16.18
CA ARG A 424 33.70 -24.56 -17.10
C ARG A 424 34.15 -25.99 -17.35
N HIS A 425 33.38 -26.96 -16.89
CA HIS A 425 33.39 -28.32 -17.44
C HIS A 425 32.55 -28.33 -18.73
N HIS A 426 33.14 -28.75 -19.84
CA HIS A 426 32.43 -29.05 -21.07
C HIS A 426 31.89 -30.49 -21.01
N SER A 427 30.57 -30.66 -21.05
CA SER A 427 29.91 -31.90 -21.46
C SER A 427 29.18 -31.66 -22.77
N ALA A 428 29.50 -32.45 -23.79
CA ALA A 428 28.81 -32.43 -25.09
C ALA A 428 27.40 -32.99 -24.92
N ILE A 429 26.38 -32.24 -25.35
CA ILE A 429 24.98 -32.71 -25.42
C ILE A 429 24.69 -33.07 -26.88
N GLU A 430 24.48 -34.37 -27.09
CA GLU A 430 23.99 -34.97 -28.32
C GLU A 430 22.48 -34.66 -28.47
N THR A 431 22.08 -34.07 -29.59
CA THR A 431 20.68 -33.73 -29.87
C THR A 431 19.97 -34.97 -30.43
N LYS A 432 19.04 -35.55 -29.66
CA LYS A 432 18.05 -36.51 -30.18
C LYS A 432 16.74 -35.79 -30.52
N PRO A 433 16.08 -36.12 -31.65
CA PRO A 433 14.80 -35.54 -32.01
C PRO A 433 13.69 -36.01 -31.06
N VAL A 434 12.78 -35.09 -30.72
CA VAL A 434 11.64 -35.29 -29.83
C VAL A 434 10.55 -36.11 -30.52
N ASP A 435 10.08 -37.16 -29.84
CA ASP A 435 8.95 -38.00 -30.26
C ASP A 435 7.64 -37.21 -30.34
N SER A 436 6.96 -37.35 -31.47
CA SER A 436 5.68 -36.70 -31.85
C SER A 436 4.44 -37.20 -31.09
N SER A 437 4.61 -37.74 -29.88
CA SER A 437 3.52 -38.33 -29.08
C SER A 437 3.03 -37.47 -27.91
N LEU A 438 3.59 -36.27 -27.71
CA LEU A 438 3.20 -35.33 -26.65
C LEU A 438 2.14 -34.30 -27.07
N GLU A 439 2.02 -33.99 -28.36
CA GLU A 439 1.00 -33.05 -28.87
C GLU A 439 -0.43 -33.61 -28.79
N SER A 440 -0.61 -34.93 -28.72
CA SER A 440 -1.94 -35.55 -28.61
C SER A 440 -2.52 -35.57 -27.20
N ARG A 441 -1.73 -35.24 -26.16
CA ARG A 441 -2.18 -35.28 -24.75
C ARG A 441 -2.56 -33.92 -24.16
N LEU A 442 -2.34 -32.82 -24.88
CA LEU A 442 -2.69 -31.46 -24.45
C LEU A 442 -4.02 -30.94 -25.03
N ALA A 443 -4.74 -31.77 -25.79
CA ALA A 443 -6.03 -31.40 -26.41
C ALA A 443 -7.27 -31.87 -25.61
N SER A 444 -7.12 -32.42 -24.40
CA SER A 444 -8.25 -33.00 -23.66
C SER A 444 -8.58 -32.39 -22.29
N ASP A 445 -7.96 -31.28 -21.88
CA ASP A 445 -8.31 -30.59 -20.62
C ASP A 445 -8.34 -29.06 -20.82
N GLN A 446 -9.28 -28.58 -21.65
CA GLN A 446 -9.78 -27.21 -21.62
C GLN A 446 -11.20 -27.16 -21.08
#